data_AF-A0AAN7B586-F1
#
_entry.id   AF-A0AAN7B586-F1
#
_cell.length_a   1.000
_cell.length_b   1.000
_cell.length_c   1.000
_cell.angle_alpha   90.00
_cell.angle_beta   90.00
_cell.angle_gamma   90.00
#
_symmetry.space_group_name_H-M   'P 1'
#
loop_
_entity.id
_entity.type
_entity.pdbx_description
1 polymer ?
#
loop_
_entity_poly.entity_id
_entity_poly.type
_entity_poly.pdbx_seq_one_letter_code
_entity_poly.pdbx_strand_id
1 'polypeptide(L)'
;MTNYKSLLCASLAALHLSGTLASHPPKHLFRRDGNERFPFCTPGDPLFPNCIVNGRYVKPDLNISDAGNPGNNAYMTYLPSHTYTLSQWTNNKMPSFCHYVINNYNFSPRDFAVYNVTYPDCPSPWVICRHSSSSPTINDIASAIGKMPAAMRQATNAYLVFPESWNRAIESWSEQGLIAGKGSYYFPTSLVHEHGHAVDGYLLVPGAGWYSETSTWRNIVNADGYAATAYGSTSHVENFADIGRVVLLENIYPGGMAGLFPGHPNLTQIAGQVAHFQSVAGAYFRAGTTCDLSKKFPYPTELVDLPTTTTAPPNTATATPYGQCGGWSTYTGPTACGSGWSCTTLNARLRRNQGTGVRWEEGSRLGSDGAKKSHGMMKAFGMARDVPERPVVSK
;
A
#
# COMPACT_ATOMS: atom_id res chain seq x y z
N MET A 1 -67.24 -29.86 -25.27
CA MET A 1 -66.40 -30.01 -26.48
C MET A 1 -64.94 -30.04 -26.01
N THR A 2 -64.34 -31.24 -26.13
CA THR A 2 -62.90 -31.61 -26.20
C THR A 2 -61.87 -30.75 -25.43
N ASN A 3 -61.27 -31.17 -24.30
CA ASN A 3 -60.35 -32.30 -23.97
C ASN A 3 -59.02 -32.34 -24.74
N TYR A 4 -57.89 -32.29 -24.01
CA TYR A 4 -56.81 -33.30 -23.81
C TYR A 4 -55.61 -32.60 -23.11
N LYS A 5 -55.27 -32.83 -21.83
CA LYS A 5 -54.60 -33.98 -21.17
C LYS A 5 -53.21 -34.36 -21.71
N SER A 6 -52.20 -34.02 -20.90
CA SER A 6 -51.08 -34.85 -20.36
C SER A 6 -50.12 -35.57 -21.30
N LEU A 7 -48.80 -35.50 -21.00
CA LEU A 7 -48.05 -36.67 -20.51
C LEU A 7 -46.69 -36.31 -19.90
N LEU A 8 -46.38 -36.98 -18.78
CA LEU A 8 -45.09 -37.07 -18.08
C LEU A 8 -44.06 -37.87 -18.90
N CYS A 9 -42.77 -37.69 -18.60
CA CYS A 9 -41.94 -38.84 -18.20
C CYS A 9 -40.74 -38.42 -17.33
N ALA A 10 -40.59 -39.11 -16.22
CA ALA A 10 -39.50 -39.06 -15.25
C ALA A 10 -38.37 -40.03 -15.62
N SER A 11 -37.18 -39.90 -15.01
CA SER A 11 -36.43 -41.02 -14.39
C SER A 11 -35.18 -40.55 -13.64
N LEU A 12 -34.99 -41.16 -12.45
CA LEU A 12 -33.87 -41.19 -11.51
C LEU A 12 -32.59 -41.81 -12.17
N ALA A 13 -31.36 -41.82 -11.63
CA ALA A 13 -30.91 -42.09 -10.26
C ALA A 13 -29.40 -41.75 -10.04
N ALA A 14 -29.02 -41.70 -8.77
CA ALA A 14 -27.69 -41.46 -8.22
C ALA A 14 -26.75 -42.69 -8.25
N LEU A 15 -25.42 -42.49 -8.15
CA LEU A 15 -24.55 -43.21 -7.20
C LEU A 15 -23.14 -42.57 -7.07
N HIS A 16 -22.59 -42.66 -5.86
CA HIS A 16 -21.27 -42.22 -5.39
C HIS A 16 -20.09 -43.02 -5.97
N LEU A 17 -18.90 -42.39 -6.01
CA LEU A 17 -17.65 -42.99 -5.53
C LEU A 17 -16.57 -41.93 -5.26
N SER A 18 -16.03 -42.00 -4.05
CA SER A 18 -14.90 -41.26 -3.49
C SER A 18 -13.54 -41.76 -4.01
N GLY A 19 -12.57 -40.86 -4.17
CA GLY A 19 -11.16 -41.19 -4.43
C GLY A 19 -10.23 -40.01 -4.15
N THR A 20 -9.31 -40.21 -3.21
CA THR A 20 -8.38 -39.25 -2.60
C THR A 20 -7.13 -38.93 -3.43
N LEU A 21 -6.66 -37.68 -3.29
CA LEU A 21 -5.27 -37.18 -3.25
C LEU A 21 -4.22 -37.73 -4.23
N ALA A 22 -3.76 -36.87 -5.14
CA ALA A 22 -2.32 -36.60 -5.30
C ALA A 22 -2.11 -35.23 -5.97
N SER A 23 -1.24 -34.46 -5.34
CA SER A 23 -0.72 -33.15 -5.72
C SER A 23 -0.12 -33.15 -7.13
N HIS A 24 -0.37 -32.07 -7.87
CA HIS A 24 0.63 -31.26 -8.59
C HIS A 24 -0.05 -29.92 -8.97
N PRO A 25 0.57 -28.77 -8.65
CA PRO A 25 -0.08 -27.47 -8.82
C PRO A 25 -0.13 -27.08 -10.30
N PRO A 26 -1.24 -26.50 -10.80
CA PRO A 26 -1.25 -25.92 -12.13
C PRO A 26 -0.35 -24.66 -12.13
N LYS A 27 0.60 -24.67 -13.06
CA LYS A 27 1.45 -23.53 -13.40
C LYS A 27 0.57 -22.39 -13.93
N HIS A 28 0.31 -21.40 -13.11
CA HIS A 28 -0.19 -20.10 -13.55
C HIS A 28 0.95 -19.09 -13.44
N LEU A 29 1.21 -18.33 -14.51
CA LEU A 29 2.15 -17.22 -14.48
C LEU A 29 1.49 -16.03 -13.77
N PHE A 30 1.80 -15.92 -12.48
CA PHE A 30 1.45 -14.84 -11.57
C PHE A 30 2.13 -13.51 -11.96
N ARG A 31 1.59 -12.35 -11.54
CA ARG A 31 2.46 -11.22 -11.14
C ARG A 31 3.11 -11.58 -9.80
N ARG A 32 4.23 -10.95 -9.44
CA ARG A 32 5.17 -11.34 -8.36
C ARG A 32 4.56 -11.59 -6.95
N ASP A 33 3.27 -11.43 -6.75
CA ASP A 33 2.50 -11.51 -5.51
C ASP A 33 1.09 -12.12 -5.64
N GLY A 34 0.72 -12.63 -6.82
CA GLY A 34 -0.21 -13.77 -6.99
C GLY A 34 -1.60 -13.76 -6.35
N ASN A 35 -2.25 -12.61 -6.10
CA ASN A 35 -3.56 -12.62 -5.43
C ASN A 35 -4.63 -11.64 -5.93
N GLU A 36 -4.56 -11.15 -7.17
CA GLU A 36 -5.63 -10.31 -7.74
C GLU A 36 -6.32 -10.95 -8.96
N ARG A 37 -7.66 -11.01 -8.89
CA ARG A 37 -8.55 -11.42 -9.99
C ARG A 37 -8.93 -10.18 -10.82
N PHE A 38 -8.01 -9.64 -11.60
CA PHE A 38 -8.41 -8.68 -12.64
C PHE A 38 -9.04 -9.43 -13.83
N PRO A 39 -10.00 -8.82 -14.54
CA PRO A 39 -10.59 -9.45 -15.71
C PRO A 39 -9.52 -9.63 -16.78
N PHE A 40 -9.11 -10.88 -17.00
CA PHE A 40 -8.36 -11.26 -18.18
C PHE A 40 -9.23 -10.92 -19.39
N CYS A 41 -8.78 -10.02 -20.27
CA CYS A 41 -9.40 -9.89 -21.58
C CYS A 41 -9.13 -11.16 -22.39
N THR A 42 -10.00 -11.49 -23.36
CA THR A 42 -9.75 -12.63 -24.26
C THR A 42 -9.12 -12.12 -25.54
N PRO A 43 -7.93 -12.61 -25.96
CA PRO A 43 -7.37 -12.28 -27.26
C PRO A 43 -8.38 -12.57 -28.38
N GLY A 44 -8.65 -11.59 -29.23
CA GLY A 44 -9.64 -11.70 -30.31
C GLY A 44 -11.08 -11.32 -29.92
N ASP A 45 -11.33 -10.89 -28.69
CA ASP A 45 -12.62 -10.29 -28.32
C ASP A 45 -12.79 -8.96 -29.08
N PRO A 46 -13.89 -8.77 -29.86
CA PRO A 46 -14.14 -7.53 -30.58
C PRO A 46 -14.33 -6.32 -29.65
N LEU A 47 -14.61 -6.52 -28.37
CA LEU A 47 -14.63 -5.47 -27.34
C LEU A 47 -13.24 -5.13 -26.80
N PHE A 48 -12.23 -5.99 -27.02
CA PHE A 48 -10.86 -5.81 -26.55
C PHE A 48 -9.85 -6.14 -27.66
N PRO A 49 -9.84 -5.39 -28.78
CA PRO A 49 -8.97 -5.69 -29.92
C PRO A 49 -7.47 -5.59 -29.57
N ASN A 50 -7.13 -4.88 -28.49
CA ASN A 50 -5.75 -4.70 -27.99
C ASN A 50 -5.35 -5.71 -26.91
N CYS A 51 -6.13 -6.78 -26.73
CA CYS A 51 -5.83 -7.82 -25.76
C CYS A 51 -4.70 -8.73 -26.26
N ILE A 52 -3.59 -8.83 -25.52
CA ILE A 52 -2.49 -9.75 -25.85
C ILE A 52 -2.66 -11.12 -25.20
N VAL A 53 -1.96 -12.13 -25.74
CA VAL A 53 -1.86 -13.47 -25.14
C VAL A 53 -1.47 -13.35 -23.66
N ASN A 54 -2.25 -13.99 -22.78
CA ASN A 54 -2.29 -13.85 -21.30
C ASN A 54 -3.24 -12.77 -20.75
N GLY A 55 -4.13 -12.22 -21.58
CA GLY A 55 -5.28 -11.43 -21.14
C GLY A 55 -4.95 -10.09 -20.51
N ARG A 56 -3.78 -9.52 -20.84
CA ARG A 56 -3.43 -8.16 -20.47
C ARG A 56 -3.88 -7.18 -21.54
N TYR A 57 -4.50 -6.10 -21.09
CA TYR A 57 -4.52 -4.87 -21.86
C TYR A 57 -3.06 -4.41 -22.00
N VAL A 58 -2.58 -4.19 -23.23
CA VAL A 58 -1.26 -3.59 -23.45
C VAL A 58 -1.39 -2.61 -24.60
N LYS A 59 -1.49 -1.34 -24.24
CA LYS A 59 -1.28 -0.23 -25.16
C LYS A 59 0.15 0.27 -25.05
N PRO A 60 0.74 0.78 -26.14
CA PRO A 60 1.91 1.65 -26.04
C PRO A 60 1.64 2.79 -25.06
N ASP A 61 2.67 3.22 -24.32
CA ASP A 61 2.52 4.26 -23.31
C ASP A 61 3.39 5.49 -23.58
N LEU A 62 3.04 6.60 -22.90
CA LEU A 62 3.74 7.87 -23.02
C LEU A 62 4.89 8.04 -22.01
N ASN A 63 5.07 7.09 -21.07
CA ASN A 63 6.10 7.09 -20.03
C ASN A 63 6.20 8.40 -19.20
N ILE A 64 5.05 8.94 -18.76
CA ILE A 64 4.99 10.26 -18.12
C ILE A 64 5.21 10.26 -16.59
N SER A 65 5.56 9.12 -15.99
CA SER A 65 4.95 8.78 -14.69
C SER A 65 5.85 8.19 -13.59
N ASP A 66 7.10 7.86 -13.85
CA ASP A 66 7.90 7.21 -12.82
C ASP A 66 8.38 8.16 -11.70
N ALA A 67 8.63 7.63 -10.51
CA ALA A 67 9.24 8.40 -9.43
C ALA A 67 10.57 9.01 -9.91
N GLY A 68 10.74 10.32 -9.71
CA GLY A 68 11.89 11.07 -10.23
C GLY A 68 11.77 11.54 -11.69
N ASN A 69 10.70 11.19 -12.40
CA ASN A 69 10.39 11.74 -13.73
C ASN A 69 9.88 13.20 -13.61
N PRO A 70 10.05 14.05 -14.64
CA PRO A 70 9.38 15.35 -14.80
C PRO A 70 7.98 15.47 -14.19
N GLY A 71 7.08 14.49 -14.39
CA GLY A 71 5.73 14.50 -13.82
C GLY A 71 5.72 14.53 -12.29
N ASN A 72 6.55 13.72 -11.63
CA ASN A 72 6.65 13.73 -10.17
C ASN A 72 7.18 15.08 -9.65
N ASN A 73 8.19 15.62 -10.31
CA ASN A 73 8.76 16.91 -9.95
C ASN A 73 7.75 18.05 -10.14
N ALA A 74 6.90 17.95 -11.17
CA ALA A 74 5.81 18.88 -11.40
C ALA A 74 4.80 18.85 -10.23
N TYR A 75 4.36 17.68 -9.75
CA TYR A 75 3.47 17.62 -8.58
C TYR A 75 4.11 18.23 -7.33
N MET A 76 5.37 17.91 -7.06
CA MET A 76 6.08 18.46 -5.90
C MET A 76 6.13 19.99 -5.93
N THR A 77 6.37 20.54 -7.12
CA THR A 77 6.59 21.98 -7.36
C THR A 77 5.30 22.78 -7.44
N TYR A 78 4.31 22.30 -8.20
CA TYR A 78 3.13 23.08 -8.59
C TYR A 78 1.87 22.77 -7.77
N LEU A 79 1.84 21.67 -7.00
CA LEU A 79 0.73 21.47 -6.06
C LEU A 79 0.91 22.35 -4.82
N PRO A 80 -0.15 23.10 -4.43
CA PRO A 80 -0.10 23.95 -3.25
C PRO A 80 0.16 23.10 -2.01
N SER A 81 1.00 23.61 -1.11
CA SER A 81 1.13 23.04 0.22
C SER A 81 0.05 23.66 1.12
N HIS A 82 -0.67 22.82 1.86
CA HIS A 82 -1.62 23.28 2.86
C HIS A 82 -1.02 23.11 4.27
N THR A 83 -1.26 24.10 5.14
CA THR A 83 -1.07 23.90 6.58
C THR A 83 -2.06 22.87 7.08
N TYR A 84 -1.77 22.23 8.21
CA TYR A 84 -2.67 21.26 8.82
C TYR A 84 -2.59 21.30 10.34
N THR A 85 -3.63 20.77 10.98
CA THR A 85 -3.62 20.44 12.41
C THR A 85 -3.62 18.93 12.58
N LEU A 86 -2.80 18.43 13.49
CA LEU A 86 -2.76 17.01 13.87
C LEU A 86 -3.22 16.83 15.32
N SER A 87 -4.03 15.80 15.54
CA SER A 87 -4.44 15.35 16.87
C SER A 87 -4.33 13.84 16.95
N GLN A 88 -3.41 13.33 17.77
CA GLN A 88 -3.31 11.91 18.05
C GLN A 88 -4.46 11.46 18.97
N TRP A 89 -5.03 10.29 18.68
CA TRP A 89 -6.05 9.69 19.53
C TRP A 89 -5.39 9.03 20.75
N THR A 90 -5.95 9.27 21.94
CA THR A 90 -5.44 8.74 23.22
C THR A 90 -6.43 7.81 23.92
N ASN A 91 -7.56 7.51 23.26
CA ASN A 91 -8.67 6.74 23.82
C ASN A 91 -8.52 5.21 23.63
N ASN A 92 -7.36 4.73 23.18
CA ASN A 92 -7.12 3.33 22.80
C ASN A 92 -8.16 2.79 21.80
N LYS A 93 -8.66 3.64 20.88
CA LYS A 93 -9.57 3.21 19.82
C LYS A 93 -8.93 3.36 18.46
N MET A 94 -9.45 2.62 17.50
CA MET A 94 -9.09 2.69 16.09
C MET A 94 -10.33 2.50 15.23
N PRO A 95 -10.41 3.09 14.03
CA PRO A 95 -11.47 2.75 13.08
C PRO A 95 -11.48 1.25 12.76
N SER A 96 -12.68 0.68 12.66
CA SER A 96 -12.89 -0.75 12.38
C SER A 96 -12.18 -1.21 11.11
N PHE A 97 -12.22 -0.41 10.04
CA PHE A 97 -11.56 -0.74 8.78
C PHE A 97 -10.03 -0.76 8.92
N CYS A 98 -9.41 0.18 9.66
CA CYS A 98 -7.95 0.13 9.90
C CYS A 98 -7.61 -1.16 10.62
N HIS A 99 -8.35 -1.48 11.68
CA HIS A 99 -8.15 -2.69 12.47
C HIS A 99 -8.29 -3.96 11.62
N TYR A 100 -9.30 -4.02 10.74
CA TYR A 100 -9.52 -5.11 9.81
C TYR A 100 -8.33 -5.30 8.86
N VAL A 101 -7.91 -4.25 8.17
CA VAL A 101 -6.80 -4.31 7.19
C VAL A 101 -5.49 -4.67 7.87
N ILE A 102 -5.19 -4.08 9.03
CA ILE A 102 -4.00 -4.38 9.83
C ILE A 102 -3.92 -5.87 10.20
N ASN A 103 -5.01 -6.45 10.71
CA ASN A 103 -5.06 -7.86 11.09
C ASN A 103 -4.96 -8.79 9.87
N ASN A 104 -5.59 -8.43 8.74
CA ASN A 104 -5.50 -9.21 7.51
C ASN A 104 -4.05 -9.34 7.00
N TYR A 105 -3.22 -8.34 7.25
CA TYR A 105 -1.79 -8.37 6.91
C TYR A 105 -0.90 -8.87 8.06
N ASN A 106 -1.48 -9.45 9.13
CA ASN A 106 -0.79 -10.01 10.29
C ASN A 106 0.10 -8.99 11.04
N PHE A 107 -0.27 -7.71 11.01
CA PHE A 107 0.35 -6.71 11.87
C PHE A 107 -0.42 -6.58 13.19
N SER A 108 0.25 -6.13 14.24
CA SER A 108 -0.39 -5.82 15.51
C SER A 108 -1.03 -4.42 15.45
N PRO A 109 -2.35 -4.29 15.70
CA PRO A 109 -2.99 -2.97 15.80
C PRO A 109 -2.38 -2.03 16.84
N ARG A 110 -1.68 -2.58 17.84
CA ARG A 110 -0.99 -1.79 18.88
C ARG A 110 0.23 -1.03 18.35
N ASP A 111 0.79 -1.47 17.23
CA ASP A 111 1.94 -0.81 16.63
C ASP A 111 1.53 0.40 15.78
N PHE A 112 0.23 0.67 15.68
CA PHE A 112 -0.31 1.81 14.94
C PHE A 112 -0.81 2.90 15.88
N ALA A 113 -0.39 4.13 15.61
CA ALA A 113 -0.98 5.32 16.19
C ALA A 113 -2.04 5.89 15.24
N VAL A 114 -3.14 6.38 15.80
CA VAL A 114 -4.25 6.97 15.05
C VAL A 114 -4.23 8.48 15.24
N TYR A 115 -4.37 9.21 14.13
CA TYR A 115 -4.36 10.68 14.11
C TYR A 115 -5.56 11.20 13.33
N ASN A 116 -6.12 12.32 13.79
CA ASN A 116 -6.90 13.20 12.93
C ASN A 116 -5.97 14.23 12.29
N VAL A 117 -6.12 14.40 10.98
CA VAL A 117 -5.53 15.51 10.23
C VAL A 117 -6.64 16.37 9.65
N THR A 118 -6.56 17.68 9.85
CA THR A 118 -7.51 18.66 9.30
C THR A 118 -6.74 19.69 8.49
N TYR A 119 -7.26 20.02 7.30
CA TYR A 119 -6.73 21.05 6.41
C TYR A 119 -7.71 22.22 6.35
N PRO A 120 -7.25 23.48 6.17
CA PRO A 120 -8.12 24.66 6.12
C PRO A 120 -9.19 24.63 5.03
N ASP A 121 -8.97 23.87 3.96
CA ASP A 121 -9.87 23.74 2.83
C ASP A 121 -10.97 22.68 3.01
N CYS A 122 -10.97 21.95 4.13
CA CYS A 122 -12.02 21.01 4.49
C CYS A 122 -12.22 20.96 6.02
N PRO A 123 -13.39 21.34 6.56
CA PRO A 123 -13.61 21.37 8.01
C PRO A 123 -13.71 19.96 8.63
N SER A 124 -13.92 18.92 7.82
CA SER A 124 -14.02 17.54 8.30
C SER A 124 -12.65 16.85 8.19
N PRO A 125 -12.13 16.27 9.29
CA PRO A 125 -10.81 15.64 9.28
C PRO A 125 -10.75 14.36 8.43
N TRP A 126 -9.52 13.95 8.12
CA TRP A 126 -9.17 12.60 7.69
C TRP A 126 -8.50 11.84 8.84
N VAL A 127 -8.66 10.52 8.86
CA VAL A 127 -8.02 9.65 9.85
C VAL A 127 -6.75 9.04 9.26
N ILE A 128 -5.63 9.12 9.97
CA ILE A 128 -4.38 8.45 9.60
C ILE A 128 -4.06 7.37 10.63
N CYS A 129 -4.02 6.11 10.21
CA CYS A 129 -3.53 4.99 10.99
C CYS A 129 -2.08 4.74 10.57
N ARG A 130 -1.08 5.08 11.40
CA ARG A 130 0.34 5.01 11.04
C ARG A 130 1.08 4.01 11.92
N HIS A 131 1.74 3.04 11.30
CA HIS A 131 2.65 2.12 11.98
C HIS A 131 3.85 2.89 12.57
N SER A 132 4.23 2.58 13.80
CA SER A 132 5.28 3.25 14.56
C SER A 132 6.62 3.28 13.82
N SER A 133 7.01 2.16 13.22
CA SER A 133 8.24 1.99 12.42
C SER A 133 8.17 2.42 10.95
N SER A 134 7.10 3.10 10.52
CA SER A 134 7.05 3.68 9.17
C SER A 134 8.09 4.79 8.99
N SER A 135 8.74 4.86 7.81
CA SER A 135 9.89 5.74 7.58
C SER A 135 9.56 7.24 7.49
N PRO A 136 8.43 7.68 6.87
CA PRO A 136 8.01 9.08 6.97
C PRO A 136 7.38 9.37 8.34
N THR A 137 7.66 10.55 8.88
CA THR A 137 6.97 11.02 10.09
C THR A 137 5.50 11.29 9.81
N ILE A 138 4.67 11.42 10.85
CA ILE A 138 3.27 11.82 10.67
C ILE A 138 3.14 13.19 9.98
N ASN A 139 4.09 14.10 10.21
CA ASN A 139 4.13 15.41 9.56
C ASN A 139 4.44 15.27 8.05
N ASP A 140 5.32 14.36 7.66
CA ASP A 140 5.62 14.12 6.24
C ASP A 140 4.38 13.56 5.53
N ILE A 141 3.68 12.61 6.15
CA ILE A 141 2.44 12.01 5.63
C ILE A 141 1.35 13.07 5.49
N ALA A 142 1.10 13.86 6.54
CA ALA A 142 0.13 14.95 6.51
C ALA A 142 0.49 16.01 5.45
N SER A 143 1.77 16.33 5.28
CA SER A 143 2.21 17.26 4.25
C SER A 143 1.98 16.71 2.83
N ALA A 144 2.21 15.41 2.61
CA ALA A 144 2.01 14.78 1.32
C ALA A 144 0.51 14.68 0.95
N ILE A 145 -0.34 14.25 1.88
CA ILE A 145 -1.80 14.25 1.71
C ILE A 145 -2.30 15.69 1.49
N GLY A 146 -1.77 16.64 2.26
CA GLY A 146 -2.04 18.06 2.14
C GLY A 146 -1.70 18.68 0.79
N LYS A 147 -0.93 18.02 -0.10
CA LYS A 147 -0.71 18.51 -1.47
C LYS A 147 -1.82 18.15 -2.45
N MET A 148 -2.63 17.14 -2.13
CA MET A 148 -3.70 16.69 -3.02
C MET A 148 -4.81 17.76 -3.09
N PRO A 149 -5.52 17.95 -4.20
CA PRO A 149 -6.66 18.86 -4.21
C PRO A 149 -7.73 18.43 -3.19
N ALA A 150 -8.40 19.38 -2.53
CA ALA A 150 -9.43 19.07 -1.52
C ALA A 150 -10.57 18.25 -2.12
N ALA A 151 -11.02 18.59 -3.33
CA ALA A 151 -12.02 17.83 -4.05
C ALA A 151 -11.56 16.38 -4.30
N MET A 152 -10.28 16.16 -4.60
CA MET A 152 -9.70 14.81 -4.75
C MET A 152 -9.69 14.05 -3.42
N ARG A 153 -9.22 14.70 -2.35
CA ARG A 153 -9.16 14.10 -0.99
C ARG A 153 -10.53 13.70 -0.46
N GLN A 154 -11.60 14.40 -0.84
CA GLN A 154 -12.94 14.11 -0.33
C GLN A 154 -13.46 12.73 -0.78
N ALA A 155 -12.88 12.14 -1.84
CA ALA A 155 -13.12 10.76 -2.24
C ALA A 155 -12.47 9.73 -1.28
N THR A 156 -11.85 10.19 -0.19
CA THR A 156 -11.30 9.37 0.89
C THR A 156 -11.72 9.94 2.24
N ASN A 157 -11.66 9.12 3.28
CA ASN A 157 -11.79 9.53 4.69
C ASN A 157 -10.59 9.10 5.53
N ALA A 158 -9.73 8.21 5.01
CA ALA A 158 -8.66 7.63 5.80
C ALA A 158 -7.43 7.19 5.00
N TYR A 159 -6.32 7.11 5.72
CA TYR A 159 -5.03 6.64 5.22
C TYR A 159 -4.41 5.64 6.21
N LEU A 160 -3.91 4.52 5.70
CA LEU A 160 -3.24 3.48 6.49
C LEU A 160 -1.79 3.35 6.04
N VAL A 161 -0.86 3.64 6.94
CA VAL A 161 0.56 3.72 6.63
C VAL A 161 1.30 2.58 7.30
N PHE A 162 1.68 1.58 6.51
CA PHE A 162 2.46 0.43 6.89
C PHE A 162 3.97 0.76 6.98
N PRO A 163 4.76 -0.09 7.66
CA PRO A 163 6.20 0.05 7.66
C PRO A 163 6.82 -0.45 6.35
N GLU A 164 8.09 -0.14 6.12
CA GLU A 164 8.80 -0.53 4.90
C GLU A 164 8.91 -2.05 4.70
N SER A 165 8.76 -2.82 5.79
CA SER A 165 8.75 -4.29 5.76
C SER A 165 7.46 -4.89 5.20
N TRP A 166 6.38 -4.11 5.04
CA TRP A 166 5.21 -4.57 4.29
C TRP A 166 5.62 -4.85 2.85
N ASN A 167 5.06 -5.87 2.20
CA ASN A 167 5.55 -6.34 0.90
C ASN A 167 4.78 -5.77 -0.29
N ARG A 168 3.75 -4.95 -0.06
CA ARG A 168 2.94 -4.27 -1.08
C ARG A 168 3.31 -2.81 -1.22
N ALA A 169 3.06 -2.17 -2.36
CA ALA A 169 3.41 -0.77 -2.58
C ALA A 169 2.44 0.17 -1.85
N ILE A 170 1.39 0.57 -2.55
CA ILE A 170 0.27 1.37 -2.10
C ILE A 170 -0.95 0.94 -2.92
N GLU A 171 -2.13 1.03 -2.33
CA GLU A 171 -3.39 0.58 -2.90
C GLU A 171 -4.55 1.41 -2.36
N SER A 172 -5.62 1.48 -3.14
CA SER A 172 -6.85 2.21 -2.82
C SER A 172 -8.01 1.24 -2.63
N TRP A 173 -8.67 1.37 -1.50
CA TRP A 173 -9.88 0.65 -1.11
C TRP A 173 -11.04 1.65 -1.23
N SER A 174 -11.40 1.95 -2.47
CA SER A 174 -12.29 3.06 -2.84
C SER A 174 -13.67 2.96 -2.18
N GLU A 175 -14.22 1.76 -2.03
CA GLU A 175 -15.50 1.51 -1.34
C GLU A 175 -15.48 1.93 0.14
N GLN A 176 -14.32 1.91 0.78
CA GLN A 176 -14.13 2.30 2.18
C GLN A 176 -13.56 3.72 2.32
N GLY A 177 -13.24 4.39 1.21
CA GLY A 177 -12.56 5.69 1.21
C GLY A 177 -11.15 5.64 1.80
N LEU A 178 -10.46 4.50 1.68
CA LEU A 178 -9.16 4.24 2.30
C LEU A 178 -8.04 4.17 1.26
N ILE A 179 -6.92 4.81 1.53
CA ILE A 179 -5.65 4.54 0.85
C ILE A 179 -4.68 3.87 1.83
N ALA A 180 -4.12 2.72 1.47
CA ALA A 180 -3.20 1.94 2.30
C ALA A 180 -1.85 1.77 1.60
N GLY A 181 -0.74 1.99 2.30
CA GLY A 181 0.58 2.08 1.66
C GLY A 181 1.75 1.85 2.60
N LYS A 182 2.91 1.42 2.09
CA LYS A 182 4.16 1.65 2.82
C LYS A 182 4.41 3.15 2.93
N GLY A 183 5.09 3.55 4.00
CA GLY A 183 5.51 4.93 4.20
C GLY A 183 6.19 5.56 2.98
N SER A 184 7.18 4.88 2.40
CA SER A 184 7.92 5.36 1.22
C SER A 184 7.06 5.63 -0.03
N TYR A 185 5.82 5.14 -0.09
CA TYR A 185 4.89 5.38 -1.20
C TYR A 185 3.92 6.55 -0.97
N TYR A 186 3.97 7.22 0.18
CA TYR A 186 3.20 8.44 0.44
C TYR A 186 3.88 9.69 -0.15
N PHE A 187 4.12 9.67 -1.46
CA PHE A 187 4.60 10.82 -2.24
C PHE A 187 3.56 11.22 -3.30
N PRO A 188 3.59 12.47 -3.81
CA PRO A 188 2.48 12.99 -4.61
C PRO A 188 2.09 12.15 -5.80
N THR A 189 3.05 11.61 -6.56
CA THR A 189 2.72 10.81 -7.74
C THR A 189 1.87 9.57 -7.41
N SER A 190 2.28 8.80 -6.40
CA SER A 190 1.52 7.65 -5.93
C SER A 190 0.19 8.07 -5.32
N LEU A 191 0.18 9.12 -4.50
CA LEU A 191 -1.09 9.60 -3.93
C LEU A 191 -2.08 10.07 -5.00
N VAL A 192 -1.65 10.77 -6.04
CA VAL A 192 -2.53 11.18 -7.15
C VAL A 192 -3.11 9.96 -7.86
N HIS A 193 -2.29 8.92 -8.08
CA HIS A 193 -2.76 7.66 -8.64
C HIS A 193 -3.85 7.01 -7.76
N GLU A 194 -3.58 6.83 -6.46
CA GLU A 194 -4.53 6.15 -5.56
C GLU A 194 -5.81 6.94 -5.29
N HIS A 195 -5.73 8.27 -5.32
CA HIS A 195 -6.94 9.08 -5.31
C HIS A 195 -7.70 9.00 -6.63
N GLY A 196 -7.02 8.71 -7.76
CA GLY A 196 -7.65 8.32 -9.01
C GLY A 196 -8.59 7.14 -8.84
N HIS A 197 -8.12 6.05 -8.21
CA HIS A 197 -8.94 4.90 -7.84
C HIS A 197 -10.07 5.28 -6.87
N ALA A 198 -9.80 6.13 -5.88
CA ALA A 198 -10.82 6.57 -4.95
C ALA A 198 -11.95 7.35 -5.64
N VAL A 199 -11.61 8.25 -6.57
CA VAL A 199 -12.58 9.00 -7.39
C VAL A 199 -13.33 8.06 -8.33
N ASP A 200 -12.66 7.09 -8.94
CA ASP A 200 -13.26 6.10 -9.85
C ASP A 200 -14.43 5.34 -9.19
N GLY A 201 -14.20 4.83 -7.96
CA GLY A 201 -15.24 4.19 -7.15
C GLY A 201 -16.31 5.14 -6.64
N TYR A 202 -16.01 6.44 -6.56
CA TYR A 202 -16.94 7.48 -6.08
C TYR A 202 -17.86 8.04 -7.18
N LEU A 203 -17.46 7.94 -8.45
CA LEU A 203 -18.24 8.49 -9.58
C LEU A 203 -19.55 7.76 -9.83
N LEU A 204 -19.64 6.49 -9.43
CA LEU A 204 -20.88 5.74 -9.43
C LEU A 204 -21.57 5.88 -8.08
N VAL A 205 -22.84 5.51 -8.00
CA VAL A 205 -23.51 5.43 -6.69
C VAL A 205 -22.69 4.49 -5.78
N PRO A 206 -22.46 4.83 -4.49
CA PRO A 206 -21.66 3.99 -3.61
C PRO A 206 -22.10 2.53 -3.66
N GLY A 207 -21.16 1.63 -3.97
CA GLY A 207 -21.41 0.18 -4.11
C GLY A 207 -21.84 -0.30 -5.50
N ALA A 208 -21.94 0.57 -6.52
CA ALA A 208 -22.24 0.17 -7.90
C ALA A 208 -21.01 -0.21 -8.74
N GLY A 209 -19.84 -0.37 -8.10
CA GLY A 209 -18.58 -0.69 -8.75
C GLY A 209 -17.81 0.56 -9.19
N TRP A 210 -17.00 0.41 -10.23
CA TRP A 210 -16.01 1.41 -10.65
C TRP A 210 -16.47 2.04 -11.97
N TYR A 211 -16.32 3.36 -12.12
CA TYR A 211 -16.69 4.03 -13.38
C TYR A 211 -15.88 3.51 -14.57
N SER A 212 -14.61 3.18 -14.34
CA SER A 212 -13.71 2.61 -15.34
C SER A 212 -14.13 1.22 -15.84
N GLU A 213 -14.97 0.51 -15.08
CA GLU A 213 -15.58 -0.77 -15.46
C GLU A 213 -16.87 -0.58 -16.32
N THR A 214 -17.26 0.65 -16.64
CA THR A 214 -18.39 0.91 -17.53
C THR A 214 -17.99 0.74 -19.00
N SER A 215 -18.95 0.40 -19.86
CA SER A 215 -18.73 0.40 -21.31
C SER A 215 -18.33 1.79 -21.83
N THR A 216 -18.84 2.86 -21.20
CA THR A 216 -18.51 4.25 -21.54
C THR A 216 -17.00 4.49 -21.44
N TRP A 217 -16.39 4.21 -20.29
CA TRP A 217 -14.94 4.38 -20.15
C TRP A 217 -14.17 3.45 -21.07
N ARG A 218 -14.50 2.14 -21.07
CA ARG A 218 -13.82 1.15 -21.91
C ARG A 218 -13.78 1.53 -23.38
N ASN A 219 -14.89 2.05 -23.92
CA ASN A 219 -14.97 2.48 -25.32
C ASN A 219 -14.05 3.68 -25.60
N ILE A 220 -13.95 4.64 -24.68
CA ILE A 220 -13.04 5.78 -24.81
C ILE A 220 -11.59 5.31 -24.78
N VAL A 221 -11.23 4.46 -23.81
CA VAL A 221 -9.87 3.91 -23.77
C VAL A 221 -9.60 3.13 -25.06
N ASN A 222 -10.52 2.31 -25.56
CA ASN A 222 -10.30 1.54 -26.79
C ASN A 222 -10.21 2.39 -28.07
N ALA A 223 -10.84 3.57 -28.09
CA ALA A 223 -10.79 4.49 -29.23
C ALA A 223 -9.44 5.20 -29.36
N ASP A 224 -8.78 5.47 -28.23
CA ASP A 224 -7.45 6.07 -28.21
C ASP A 224 -6.35 5.04 -28.53
N GLY A 225 -5.20 5.49 -29.06
CA GLY A 225 -4.10 4.60 -29.43
C GLY A 225 -3.17 4.20 -28.27
N TYR A 226 -3.10 5.04 -27.22
CA TYR A 226 -2.08 4.92 -26.17
C TYR A 226 -2.69 4.88 -24.76
N ALA A 227 -1.91 4.43 -23.79
CA ALA A 227 -2.12 4.67 -22.37
C ALA A 227 -1.17 5.76 -21.87
N ALA A 228 -1.49 6.42 -20.77
CA ALA A 228 -0.59 7.41 -20.18
C ALA A 228 0.75 6.79 -19.74
N THR A 229 0.70 5.58 -19.17
CA THR A 229 1.86 4.90 -18.59
C THR A 229 1.76 3.40 -18.83
N ALA A 230 2.89 2.68 -18.76
CA ALA A 230 2.91 1.22 -18.83
C ALA A 230 2.13 0.55 -17.67
N TYR A 231 1.94 1.22 -16.54
CA TYR A 231 1.13 0.72 -15.44
C TYR A 231 -0.37 0.87 -15.74
N GLY A 232 -0.78 2.07 -16.14
CA GLY A 232 -2.14 2.36 -16.60
C GLY A 232 -2.53 1.61 -17.86
N SER A 233 -1.57 1.04 -18.61
CA SER A 233 -1.90 0.15 -19.71
C SER A 233 -2.39 -1.22 -19.25
N THR A 234 -2.28 -1.59 -17.97
CA THR A 234 -2.52 -2.98 -17.52
C THR A 234 -3.99 -3.33 -17.31
N SER A 235 -4.84 -2.35 -17.02
CA SER A 235 -6.30 -2.51 -16.90
C SER A 235 -7.00 -1.16 -17.11
N HIS A 236 -8.33 -1.17 -17.31
CA HIS A 236 -9.10 0.07 -17.45
C HIS A 236 -9.16 0.88 -16.14
N VAL A 237 -9.12 0.19 -15.00
CA VAL A 237 -9.07 0.80 -13.66
C VAL A 237 -7.76 1.54 -13.47
N GLU A 238 -6.63 0.90 -13.79
CA GLU A 238 -5.32 1.53 -13.72
C GLU A 238 -5.16 2.66 -14.74
N ASN A 239 -5.75 2.48 -15.93
CA ASN A 239 -5.81 3.52 -16.94
C ASN A 239 -6.53 4.77 -16.42
N PHE A 240 -7.68 4.61 -15.76
CA PHE A 240 -8.44 5.72 -15.21
C PHE A 240 -7.64 6.49 -14.16
N ALA A 241 -7.03 5.79 -13.20
CA ALA A 241 -6.16 6.40 -12.19
C ALA A 241 -4.99 7.17 -12.82
N ASP A 242 -4.36 6.61 -13.87
CA ASP A 242 -3.26 7.28 -14.56
C ASP A 242 -3.69 8.45 -15.46
N ILE A 243 -4.89 8.41 -16.04
CA ILE A 243 -5.43 9.59 -16.73
C ILE A 243 -5.77 10.70 -15.75
N GLY A 244 -6.18 10.38 -14.51
CA GLY A 244 -6.33 11.37 -13.45
C GLY A 244 -5.03 12.13 -13.15
N ARG A 245 -3.89 11.44 -13.19
CA ARG A 245 -2.56 12.05 -13.10
C ARG A 245 -2.31 13.03 -14.25
N VAL A 246 -2.56 12.59 -15.50
CA VAL A 246 -2.46 13.45 -16.68
C VAL A 246 -3.28 14.73 -16.50
N VAL A 247 -4.56 14.58 -16.13
CA VAL A 247 -5.49 15.70 -15.97
C VAL A 247 -5.06 16.64 -14.86
N LEU A 248 -4.50 16.13 -13.75
CA LEU A 248 -3.94 17.00 -12.73
C LEU A 248 -2.76 17.82 -13.26
N LEU A 249 -1.85 17.20 -14.02
CA LEU A 249 -0.73 17.90 -14.65
C LEU A 249 -1.20 18.96 -15.65
N GLU A 250 -2.22 18.67 -16.46
CA GLU A 250 -2.86 19.66 -17.34
C GLU A 250 -3.36 20.88 -16.55
N ASN A 251 -3.87 20.67 -15.34
CA ASN A 251 -4.44 21.73 -14.51
C ASN A 251 -3.42 22.55 -13.72
N ILE A 252 -2.23 22.02 -13.42
CA ILE A 252 -1.26 22.66 -12.52
C ILE A 252 0.03 23.10 -13.19
N TYR A 253 0.44 22.43 -14.28
CA TYR A 253 1.70 22.73 -14.93
C TYR A 253 1.52 23.84 -15.98
N PRO A 254 2.40 24.86 -16.03
CA PRO A 254 2.33 25.88 -17.08
C PRO A 254 2.41 25.27 -18.49
N GLY A 255 1.34 25.46 -19.27
CA GLY A 255 1.24 24.86 -20.62
C GLY A 255 0.81 23.38 -20.62
N GLY A 256 0.43 22.83 -19.46
CA GLY A 256 -0.11 21.48 -19.33
C GLY A 256 0.88 20.39 -19.77
N MET A 257 0.36 19.28 -20.29
CA MET A 257 1.23 18.18 -20.75
C MET A 257 2.10 18.57 -21.95
N ALA A 258 1.61 19.46 -22.81
CA ALA A 258 2.39 19.97 -23.93
C ALA A 258 3.58 20.82 -23.46
N GLY A 259 3.41 21.57 -22.37
CA GLY A 259 4.49 22.30 -21.70
C GLY A 259 5.47 21.38 -20.99
N LEU A 260 4.98 20.33 -20.34
CA LEU A 260 5.81 19.37 -19.60
C LEU A 260 6.61 18.44 -20.52
N PHE A 261 6.02 18.04 -21.65
CA PHE A 261 6.60 17.15 -22.65
C PHE A 261 6.56 17.78 -24.05
N PRO A 262 7.35 18.86 -24.28
CA PRO A 262 7.29 19.61 -25.53
C PRO A 262 7.65 18.75 -26.73
N GLY A 263 6.78 18.78 -27.75
CA GLY A 263 6.97 18.03 -29.00
C GLY A 263 6.75 16.52 -28.89
N HIS A 264 6.21 16.01 -27.77
CA HIS A 264 5.96 14.58 -27.63
C HIS A 264 4.87 14.11 -28.62
N PRO A 265 5.21 13.27 -29.62
CA PRO A 265 4.38 13.04 -30.81
C PRO A 265 3.07 12.30 -30.52
N ASN A 266 3.01 11.62 -29.36
CA ASN A 266 1.88 10.76 -29.01
C ASN A 266 0.94 11.38 -27.96
N LEU A 267 1.11 12.65 -27.55
CA LEU A 267 0.18 13.26 -26.58
C LEU A 267 -1.27 13.27 -27.09
N THR A 268 -1.48 13.43 -28.39
CA THR A 268 -2.82 13.38 -29.00
C THR A 268 -3.45 12.00 -28.98
N GLN A 269 -2.65 10.94 -28.74
CA GLN A 269 -3.12 9.56 -28.73
C GLN A 269 -3.84 9.15 -27.43
N ILE A 270 -3.90 10.06 -26.45
CA ILE A 270 -4.72 9.92 -25.24
C ILE A 270 -5.77 11.03 -25.10
N ALA A 271 -5.99 11.82 -26.16
CA ALA A 271 -6.84 13.01 -26.09
C ALA A 271 -8.30 12.68 -25.77
N GLY A 272 -8.82 11.55 -26.26
CA GLY A 272 -10.17 11.08 -25.95
C GLY A 272 -10.32 10.74 -24.46
N GLN A 273 -9.38 9.99 -23.90
CA GLN A 273 -9.30 9.66 -22.47
C GLN A 273 -9.24 10.93 -21.61
N VAL A 274 -8.35 11.86 -21.94
CA VAL A 274 -8.19 13.12 -21.18
C VAL A 274 -9.47 13.97 -21.23
N ALA A 275 -10.04 14.18 -22.42
CA ALA A 275 -11.25 14.99 -22.58
C ALA A 275 -12.45 14.35 -21.85
N HIS A 276 -12.62 13.03 -21.95
CA HIS A 276 -13.70 12.33 -21.27
C HIS A 276 -13.52 12.37 -19.75
N PHE A 277 -12.32 12.10 -19.24
CA PHE A 277 -12.00 12.19 -17.81
C PHE A 277 -12.28 13.59 -17.28
N GLN A 278 -11.86 14.65 -17.98
CA GLN A 278 -12.15 16.03 -17.60
C GLN A 278 -13.65 16.28 -17.47
N SER A 279 -14.48 15.68 -18.33
CA SER A 279 -15.94 15.86 -18.29
C SER A 279 -16.62 15.18 -17.09
N VAL A 280 -16.11 14.03 -16.63
CA VAL A 280 -16.74 13.23 -15.57
C VAL A 280 -16.09 13.41 -14.19
N ALA A 281 -14.77 13.54 -14.15
CA ALA A 281 -13.97 13.59 -12.92
C ALA A 281 -13.13 14.87 -12.79
N GLY A 282 -13.04 15.70 -13.84
CA GLY A 282 -12.11 16.84 -13.88
C GLY A 282 -12.25 17.81 -12.71
N ALA A 283 -13.44 17.96 -12.12
CA ALA A 283 -13.67 18.78 -10.94
C ALA A 283 -12.88 18.32 -9.69
N TYR A 284 -12.62 17.01 -9.55
CA TYR A 284 -11.82 16.45 -8.45
C TYR A 284 -10.33 16.80 -8.57
N PHE A 285 -9.84 17.02 -9.79
CA PHE A 285 -8.41 17.21 -10.09
C PHE A 285 -8.01 18.67 -10.31
N ARG A 286 -8.78 19.61 -9.77
CA ARG A 286 -8.45 21.05 -9.79
C ARG A 286 -7.80 21.48 -8.48
N ALA A 287 -6.58 22.00 -8.55
CA ALA A 287 -5.91 22.58 -7.40
C ALA A 287 -6.64 23.80 -6.84
N GLY A 288 -6.46 24.08 -5.54
CA GLY A 288 -7.09 25.23 -4.87
C GLY A 288 -8.60 25.09 -4.65
N THR A 289 -9.16 23.91 -4.82
CA THR A 289 -10.56 23.61 -4.49
C THR A 289 -10.79 23.53 -2.98
N THR A 290 -12.04 23.73 -2.56
CA THR A 290 -12.51 23.42 -1.20
C THR A 290 -13.33 22.14 -1.20
N CYS A 291 -13.40 21.50 -0.05
CA CYS A 291 -14.19 20.30 0.20
C CYS A 291 -15.68 20.54 -0.03
N ASP A 292 -16.34 19.64 -0.77
CA ASP A 292 -17.80 19.53 -0.79
C ASP A 292 -18.21 18.47 0.23
N LEU A 293 -18.72 18.91 1.40
CA LEU A 293 -19.10 17.99 2.48
C LEU A 293 -20.23 17.03 2.08
N SER A 294 -21.06 17.39 1.09
CA SER A 294 -22.09 16.48 0.58
C SER A 294 -21.48 15.31 -0.22
N LYS A 295 -20.24 15.49 -0.70
CA LYS A 295 -19.49 14.50 -1.48
C LYS A 295 -18.34 13.86 -0.71
N LYS A 296 -18.06 14.31 0.51
CA LYS A 296 -16.96 13.77 1.31
C LYS A 296 -17.34 12.38 1.80
N PHE A 297 -16.41 11.42 1.68
CA PHE A 297 -16.58 10.14 2.35
C PHE A 297 -16.84 10.36 3.85
N PRO A 298 -17.85 9.68 4.43
CA PRO A 298 -18.20 9.86 5.82
C PRO A 298 -16.99 9.64 6.73
N TYR A 299 -16.86 10.48 7.75
CA TYR A 299 -15.84 10.26 8.77
C TYR A 299 -16.07 8.91 9.46
N PRO A 300 -15.02 8.12 9.74
CA PRO A 300 -15.20 6.80 10.34
C PRO A 300 -15.81 6.85 11.74
N THR A 301 -17.02 6.29 11.88
CA THR A 301 -17.74 6.25 13.17
C THR A 301 -17.70 4.89 13.85
N GLU A 302 -17.43 3.81 13.10
CA GLU A 302 -17.29 2.47 13.67
C GLU A 302 -15.87 2.31 14.24
N LEU A 303 -15.80 2.13 15.57
CA LEU A 303 -14.55 2.07 16.31
C LEU A 303 -14.40 0.72 17.01
N VAL A 304 -13.17 0.24 17.07
CA VAL A 304 -12.76 -0.94 17.84
C VAL A 304 -11.91 -0.48 19.01
N ASP A 305 -12.22 -0.99 20.20
CA ASP A 305 -11.37 -0.80 21.38
C ASP A 305 -10.12 -1.68 21.26
N LEU A 306 -8.95 -1.06 21.34
CA LEU A 306 -7.69 -1.77 21.38
C LEU A 306 -7.48 -2.30 22.80
N PRO A 307 -7.12 -3.58 22.97
CA PRO A 307 -6.96 -4.16 24.29
C PRO A 307 -5.87 -3.39 25.04
N THR A 308 -6.26 -2.67 26.08
CA THR A 308 -5.32 -2.07 27.03
C THR A 308 -4.45 -3.19 27.56
N THR A 309 -3.13 -3.05 27.47
CA THR A 309 -2.26 -3.82 28.34
C THR A 309 -2.57 -3.38 29.76
N THR A 310 -3.52 -4.06 30.40
CA THR A 310 -3.39 -4.32 31.81
C THR A 310 -2.08 -5.09 31.91
N THR A 311 -0.97 -4.37 32.07
CA THR A 311 0.10 -4.88 32.90
C THR A 311 -0.58 -5.20 34.21
N ALA A 312 -1.12 -6.42 34.33
CA ALA A 312 -1.37 -7.00 35.62
C ALA A 312 -0.06 -6.73 36.37
N PRO A 313 -0.10 -5.99 37.50
CA PRO A 313 1.11 -5.83 38.31
C PRO A 313 1.69 -7.24 38.44
N PRO A 314 3.00 -7.42 38.15
CA PRO A 314 3.59 -8.75 38.09
C PRO A 314 3.11 -9.47 39.33
N ASN A 315 2.26 -10.49 39.13
CA ASN A 315 1.72 -11.22 40.26
C ASN A 315 2.97 -11.77 40.94
N THR A 316 3.35 -11.17 42.07
CA THR A 316 4.23 -11.76 43.07
C THR A 316 3.49 -12.92 43.74
N ALA A 317 2.77 -13.71 42.96
CA ALA A 317 2.55 -15.10 43.26
C ALA A 317 3.96 -15.69 43.28
N THR A 318 4.39 -15.99 44.49
CA THR A 318 5.41 -16.94 44.88
C THR A 318 5.31 -18.22 44.05
N ALA A 319 5.66 -18.16 42.77
CA ALA A 319 6.20 -19.29 42.08
C ALA A 319 7.44 -19.65 42.87
N THR A 320 7.42 -20.80 43.54
CA THR A 320 8.61 -21.31 44.18
C THR A 320 9.73 -21.31 43.13
N PRO A 321 10.96 -20.94 43.50
CA PRO A 321 12.11 -20.84 42.60
C PRO A 321 12.28 -21.97 41.58
N TYR A 322 11.75 -23.15 41.90
CA TYR A 322 11.81 -24.36 41.10
C TYR A 322 11.02 -24.30 39.78
N GLY A 323 9.96 -23.48 39.70
CA GLY A 323 9.04 -23.49 38.57
C GLY A 323 9.53 -22.75 37.31
N GLN A 324 10.46 -21.81 37.44
CA GLN A 324 10.76 -20.86 36.37
C GLN A 324 11.83 -21.34 35.36
N CYS A 325 12.64 -22.36 35.68
CA CYS A 325 13.65 -22.89 34.76
C CYS A 325 13.51 -24.41 34.51
N GLY A 326 12.28 -24.94 34.52
CA GLY A 326 11.95 -26.22 33.87
C GLY A 326 11.95 -27.49 34.72
N GLY A 327 12.07 -27.40 36.06
CA GLY A 327 11.74 -28.52 36.97
C GLY A 327 12.55 -29.82 36.79
N TRP A 328 13.82 -29.75 36.36
CA TRP A 328 14.65 -30.94 36.24
C TRP A 328 15.18 -31.37 37.62
N SER A 329 14.96 -32.66 37.96
CA SER A 329 15.20 -33.27 39.27
C SER A 329 16.66 -33.28 39.76
N THR A 330 17.60 -32.80 38.96
CA THR A 330 19.05 -32.83 39.26
C THR A 330 19.70 -31.44 39.34
N TYR A 331 18.93 -30.35 39.27
CA TYR A 331 19.49 -28.99 39.34
C TYR A 331 19.88 -28.60 40.78
N THR A 332 21.15 -28.21 40.97
CA THR A 332 21.73 -27.73 42.25
C THR A 332 22.26 -26.29 42.16
N GLY A 333 21.62 -25.44 41.34
CA GLY A 333 21.98 -24.02 41.25
C GLY A 333 21.15 -23.11 42.19
N PRO A 334 21.50 -21.81 42.28
CA PRO A 334 20.86 -20.87 43.19
C PRO A 334 19.36 -20.71 42.89
N THR A 335 18.56 -20.61 43.95
CA THR A 335 17.09 -20.51 43.93
C THR A 335 16.56 -19.08 43.70
N ALA A 336 17.38 -18.15 43.24
CA ALA A 336 16.90 -16.82 42.86
C ALA A 336 17.79 -16.21 41.79
N CYS A 337 17.17 -15.62 40.76
CA CYS A 337 17.87 -14.71 39.85
C CYS A 337 17.90 -13.33 40.50
N GLY A 338 19.09 -12.72 40.65
CA GLY A 338 19.18 -11.30 40.96
C GLY A 338 18.56 -10.46 39.84
N SER A 339 18.13 -9.23 40.14
CA SER A 339 17.59 -8.33 39.10
C SER A 339 18.59 -8.16 37.96
N GLY A 340 18.16 -8.37 36.71
CA GLY A 340 19.00 -8.22 35.52
C GLY A 340 19.52 -9.52 34.89
N TRP A 341 19.16 -10.69 35.41
CA TRP A 341 19.50 -11.99 34.83
C TRP A 341 18.28 -12.66 34.17
N SER A 342 18.46 -13.30 33.00
CA SER A 342 17.42 -14.08 32.30
C SER A 342 17.88 -15.53 32.04
N CYS A 343 17.05 -16.53 32.35
CA CYS A 343 17.28 -17.93 31.94
C CYS A 343 17.14 -18.02 30.40
N THR A 344 18.24 -18.24 29.67
CA THR A 344 18.21 -18.59 28.24
C THR A 344 18.42 -20.08 28.04
N THR A 345 17.48 -20.77 27.39
CA THR A 345 17.64 -22.17 26.98
C THR A 345 18.54 -22.22 25.74
N LEU A 346 19.74 -22.81 25.88
CA LEU A 346 20.58 -23.13 24.73
C LEU A 346 19.95 -24.30 23.98
N ASN A 347 19.39 -24.02 22.80
CA ASN A 347 18.89 -25.05 21.89
C ASN A 347 20.04 -25.99 21.46
N ALA A 348 19.98 -27.25 21.88
CA ALA A 348 20.99 -28.29 21.66
C ALA A 348 21.05 -28.83 20.21
N ARG A 349 20.83 -28.00 19.18
CA ARG A 349 20.92 -28.42 17.77
C ARG A 349 22.21 -28.04 17.04
N LEU A 350 23.15 -27.36 17.70
CA LEU A 350 24.47 -27.08 17.11
C LEU A 350 25.58 -27.29 18.14
N ARG A 351 26.01 -28.55 18.29
CA ARG A 351 27.39 -29.03 18.60
C ARG A 351 27.32 -30.45 19.15
N ARG A 352 27.60 -31.44 18.30
CA ARG A 352 28.03 -32.76 18.78
C ARG A 352 29.46 -32.60 19.29
N ASN A 353 29.72 -33.12 20.48
CA ASN A 353 31.01 -33.19 21.17
C ASN A 353 31.45 -31.93 21.91
N GLN A 354 30.78 -31.64 23.03
CA GLN A 354 31.36 -31.26 24.33
C GLN A 354 30.23 -31.24 25.36
N GLY A 355 30.48 -31.72 26.59
CA GLY A 355 29.46 -32.01 27.60
C GLY A 355 28.51 -30.86 27.93
N THR A 356 27.33 -31.21 28.43
CA THR A 356 26.30 -30.26 28.88
C THR A 356 26.78 -29.48 30.10
N GLY A 357 27.08 -28.20 29.92
CA GLY A 357 27.40 -27.26 31.00
C GLY A 357 26.61 -25.96 30.83
N VAL A 358 26.03 -25.47 31.92
CA VAL A 358 25.38 -24.15 32.00
C VAL A 358 26.49 -23.10 32.06
N ARG A 359 26.37 -22.03 31.26
CA ARG A 359 27.28 -20.88 31.30
C ARG A 359 26.50 -19.62 31.66
N TRP A 360 27.08 -18.79 32.52
CA TRP A 360 26.53 -17.50 32.92
C TRP A 360 27.28 -16.39 32.17
N GLU A 361 26.57 -15.43 31.59
CA GLU A 361 27.15 -14.23 30.98
C GLU A 361 26.63 -12.99 31.68
N GLU A 362 27.55 -12.10 32.07
CA GLU A 362 27.23 -10.87 32.77
C GLU A 362 26.64 -9.84 31.80
N GLY A 363 25.40 -9.39 32.07
CA GLY A 363 24.75 -8.32 31.33
C GLY A 363 25.48 -7.00 31.55
N SER A 364 26.00 -6.41 30.48
CA SER A 364 26.73 -5.15 30.49
C SER A 364 25.92 -4.01 31.13
N ARG A 365 26.49 -3.37 32.16
CA ARG A 365 25.98 -2.17 32.82
C ARG A 365 26.13 -0.96 31.89
N LEU A 366 25.02 -0.35 31.48
CA LEU A 366 25.03 1.02 30.94
C LEU A 366 25.15 2.01 32.11
N GLY A 367 26.37 2.48 32.34
CA GLY A 367 26.64 3.62 33.22
C GLY A 367 26.48 4.94 32.46
N SER A 368 25.66 5.81 33.02
CA SER A 368 25.64 7.25 32.78
C SER A 368 26.92 7.88 33.35
N ASP A 369 27.69 8.61 32.53
CA ASP A 369 28.24 9.94 32.85
C ASP A 369 29.23 10.46 31.78
N GLY A 370 29.07 11.74 31.43
CA GLY A 370 30.18 12.71 31.51
C GLY A 370 31.23 12.81 30.39
N ALA A 371 30.97 13.71 29.44
CA ALA A 371 31.88 14.73 28.89
C ALA A 371 33.38 14.42 28.63
N LYS A 372 33.79 14.54 27.35
CA LYS A 372 34.85 15.42 26.80
C LYS A 372 35.33 14.88 25.45
N LYS A 373 35.16 15.64 24.36
CA LYS A 373 35.88 15.42 23.09
C LYS A 373 36.85 16.58 22.84
N SER A 374 38.13 16.26 22.98
CA SER A 374 39.28 17.03 22.49
C SER A 374 39.62 16.65 21.04
N HIS A 375 40.27 17.58 20.36
CA HIS A 375 40.72 17.57 18.96
C HIS A 375 41.85 16.56 18.65
N GLY A 376 42.00 16.23 17.35
CA GLY A 376 43.24 15.71 16.73
C GLY A 376 42.97 14.68 15.61
N MET A 377 42.87 15.07 14.33
CA MET A 377 43.92 15.04 13.29
C MET A 377 44.52 13.66 12.94
N MET A 378 44.30 13.18 11.70
CA MET A 378 45.30 12.76 10.68
C MET A 378 44.60 12.20 9.41
N LYS A 379 44.84 12.82 8.23
CA LYS A 379 45.60 12.32 7.04
C LYS A 379 45.07 11.00 6.43
N ALA A 380 44.49 10.96 5.22
CA ALA A 380 45.06 11.19 3.87
C ALA A 380 46.15 10.17 3.46
N PHE A 381 45.80 9.24 2.57
CA PHE A 381 46.68 8.60 1.59
C PHE A 381 45.85 8.18 0.36
N GLY A 382 46.24 8.68 -0.81
CA GLY A 382 45.88 8.10 -2.10
C GLY A 382 47.11 7.43 -2.71
N MET A 383 46.90 6.49 -3.63
CA MET A 383 47.86 6.14 -4.69
C MET A 383 47.11 5.50 -5.89
N ALA A 384 47.38 6.08 -7.06
CA ALA A 384 47.27 5.56 -8.44
C ALA A 384 48.11 4.28 -8.61
N ARG A 385 48.13 3.48 -9.69
CA ARG A 385 47.58 3.38 -11.07
C ARG A 385 47.92 1.93 -11.51
N ASP A 386 47.20 1.34 -12.46
CA ASP A 386 47.79 0.76 -13.68
C ASP A 386 46.76 0.05 -14.57
N VAL A 387 46.96 0.28 -15.87
CA VAL A 387 46.24 -0.23 -17.05
C VAL A 387 47.08 -1.35 -17.66
N PRO A 388 46.47 -2.32 -18.38
CA PRO A 388 46.93 -2.52 -19.75
C PRO A 388 45.81 -2.70 -20.78
N GLU A 389 46.15 -2.33 -22.01
CA GLU A 389 45.34 -2.34 -23.22
C GLU A 389 45.10 -3.74 -23.85
N ARG A 390 44.14 -3.71 -24.77
CA ARG A 390 43.50 -4.69 -25.69
C ARG A 390 44.38 -5.76 -26.36
N PRO A 391 43.74 -6.73 -27.07
CA PRO A 391 43.58 -6.49 -28.52
C PRO A 391 42.19 -6.79 -29.10
N VAL A 392 41.97 -6.17 -30.26
CA VAL A 392 40.86 -6.30 -31.21
C VAL A 392 40.97 -7.61 -31.98
N VAL A 393 39.83 -8.28 -32.26
CA VAL A 393 39.72 -9.23 -33.37
C VAL A 393 38.44 -8.90 -34.15
N SER A 394 38.64 -8.63 -35.44
CA SER A 394 37.63 -8.50 -36.48
C SER A 394 37.13 -9.87 -36.95
N LYS A 395 35.82 -10.00 -37.14
CA LYS A 395 35.21 -10.49 -38.39
C LYS A 395 33.76 -10.01 -38.46
#